data_AF-A0A1V4R5M9-F1
#
_entry.id   AF-A0A1V4R5M9-F1
#
_cell.length_a   1.000
_cell.length_b   1.000
_cell.length_c   1.000
_cell.angle_alpha   90.00
_cell.angle_beta   90.00
_cell.angle_gamma   90.00
#
_symmetry.space_group_name_H-M   'P 1'
#
loop_
_entity.id
_entity.type
_entity.pdbx_description
1 polymer ?
#
loop_
_entity_poly.entity_id
_entity_poly.type
_entity_poly.pdbx_seq_one_letter_code
_entity_poly.pdbx_strand_id
1 'polypeptide(L)'
;MKNKIDTISFDEFKDIFEPIDNFMDQDASMDGKLFDFYGDELKYIKDEANSGTVWTVIEDIDSRYILEGFHIKNRAGYLISTIPNSNINISLKVLLQDKVEVEDTVSKKEKKKLSFFEKIKSWFGL
;
A
#
# COMPACT_ATOMS: atom_id res chain seq x y z
N MET A 1 13.25 -3.99 20.69
CA MET A 1 12.32 -4.87 19.94
C MET A 1 12.61 -4.66 18.47
N LYS A 2 12.82 -5.71 17.66
CA LYS A 2 13.03 -5.54 16.22
C LYS A 2 11.69 -5.15 15.61
N ASN A 3 11.58 -3.95 15.02
CA ASN A 3 10.44 -3.59 14.20
C ASN A 3 10.37 -4.59 13.05
N LYS A 4 9.33 -5.43 13.06
CA LYS A 4 9.11 -6.44 12.02
C LYS A 4 8.52 -5.72 10.82
N ILE A 5 9.30 -5.61 9.74
CA ILE A 5 8.79 -5.16 8.45
C ILE A 5 8.16 -6.39 7.81
N ASP A 6 6.85 -6.34 7.57
CA ASP A 6 6.15 -7.40 6.85
C ASP A 6 6.25 -7.13 5.35
N THR A 7 6.72 -8.11 4.58
CA THR A 7 6.83 -8.00 3.13
C THR A 7 5.54 -8.52 2.50
N ILE A 8 4.79 -7.65 1.81
CA ILE A 8 3.58 -8.03 1.07
C ILE A 8 3.66 -7.46 -0.35
N SER A 9 2.97 -8.09 -1.31
CA SER A 9 2.84 -7.55 -2.66
C SER A 9 1.87 -6.37 -2.70
N PHE A 10 1.92 -5.56 -3.77
CA PHE A 10 0.95 -4.49 -3.95
C PHE A 10 -0.50 -5.02 -4.14
N ASP A 11 -0.65 -6.19 -4.75
CA ASP A 11 -1.95 -6.87 -4.82
C ASP A 11 -2.49 -7.24 -3.42
N GLU A 12 -1.61 -7.73 -2.53
CA GLU A 12 -1.97 -8.02 -1.14
C GLU A 12 -2.32 -6.73 -0.38
N PHE A 13 -1.59 -5.64 -0.62
CA PHE A 13 -1.93 -4.32 -0.08
C PHE A 13 -3.31 -3.85 -0.54
N LYS A 14 -3.62 -3.97 -1.84
CA LYS A 14 -4.92 -3.61 -2.41
C LYS A 14 -6.06 -4.42 -1.80
N ASP A 15 -5.84 -5.72 -1.59
CA ASP A 15 -6.80 -6.62 -0.97
C ASP A 15 -7.06 -6.29 0.52
N ILE A 16 -6.09 -5.74 1.26
CA ILE A 16 -6.30 -5.34 2.67
C ILE A 16 -6.97 -3.98 2.77
N PHE A 17 -6.39 -2.99 2.09
CA PHE A 17 -6.64 -1.59 2.41
C PHE A 17 -7.53 -0.91 1.39
N GLU A 18 -7.78 -1.53 0.24
CA GLU A 18 -8.67 -0.99 -0.81
C GLU A 18 -8.32 0.48 -1.15
N PRO A 19 -7.10 0.76 -1.64
CA PRO A 19 -6.71 2.11 -2.02
C PRO A 19 -7.60 2.66 -3.14
N ILE A 20 -8.06 3.89 -2.96
CA ILE A 20 -8.89 4.60 -3.92
C ILE A 20 -8.06 4.96 -5.17
N ASP A 21 -8.76 5.12 -6.30
CA ASP A 21 -8.14 5.65 -7.51
C ASP A 21 -7.83 7.13 -7.32
N ASN A 22 -6.72 7.58 -7.90
CA ASN A 22 -6.42 8.98 -8.04
C ASN A 22 -7.38 9.58 -9.08
N PHE A 23 -8.45 10.19 -8.58
CA PHE A 23 -9.46 10.83 -9.41
C PHE A 23 -9.02 12.21 -9.96
N MET A 24 -7.84 12.71 -9.56
CA MET A 24 -7.28 13.98 -10.04
C MET A 24 -6.29 13.78 -11.20
N ASP A 25 -5.67 12.61 -11.31
CA ASP A 25 -4.75 12.24 -12.38
C ASP A 25 -5.12 10.90 -13.02
N GLN A 26 -5.53 10.93 -14.30
CA GLN A 26 -5.92 9.75 -15.06
C GLN A 26 -4.74 8.85 -15.45
N ASP A 27 -3.53 9.40 -15.47
CA ASP A 27 -2.29 8.70 -15.81
C ASP A 27 -1.48 8.34 -14.56
N ALA A 28 -2.13 8.37 -13.38
CA ALA A 28 -1.50 8.13 -12.10
C ALA A 28 -0.78 6.76 -12.04
N SER A 29 0.38 6.77 -11.41
CA SER A 29 1.17 5.56 -11.20
C SER A 29 0.52 4.60 -10.17
N MET A 30 1.10 3.41 -10.03
CA MET A 30 0.65 2.37 -9.10
C MET A 30 -0.80 1.93 -9.32
N ASP A 31 -1.09 1.52 -10.56
CA ASP A 31 -2.43 1.12 -11.02
C ASP A 31 -3.48 2.25 -10.90
N GLY A 32 -3.07 3.51 -11.15
CA GLY A 32 -3.97 4.67 -11.09
C GLY A 32 -4.26 5.17 -9.68
N LYS A 33 -3.42 4.88 -8.69
CA LYS A 33 -3.72 5.12 -7.26
C LYS A 33 -2.78 6.10 -6.55
N LEU A 34 -1.64 6.41 -7.16
CA LEU A 34 -0.64 7.28 -6.55
C LEU A 34 -1.09 8.73 -6.64
N PHE A 35 -1.21 9.38 -5.49
CA PHE A 35 -1.39 10.83 -5.38
C PHE A 35 -0.01 11.50 -5.23
N ASP A 36 0.18 12.59 -5.95
CA ASP A 36 1.38 13.41 -5.94
C ASP A 36 1.45 14.27 -4.67
N PHE A 37 2.63 14.80 -4.42
CA PHE A 37 2.98 15.49 -3.19
C PHE A 37 3.04 17.01 -3.34
N TYR A 38 2.39 17.56 -4.36
CA TYR A 38 2.18 18.99 -4.60
C TYR A 38 0.74 19.31 -5.02
N GLY A 39 0.43 20.60 -5.14
CA GLY A 39 -0.84 21.07 -5.69
C GLY A 39 -2.08 20.67 -4.89
N ASP A 40 -3.17 20.45 -5.63
CA ASP A 40 -4.49 20.11 -5.07
C ASP A 40 -4.53 18.69 -4.48
N GLU A 41 -3.73 17.77 -5.04
CA GLU A 41 -3.58 16.42 -4.50
C GLU A 41 -2.97 16.46 -3.09
N LEU A 42 -1.89 17.22 -2.89
CA LEU A 42 -1.30 17.39 -1.55
C LEU A 42 -2.30 17.99 -0.56
N LYS A 43 -3.18 18.89 -1.00
CA LYS A 43 -4.21 19.47 -0.14
C LYS A 43 -5.20 18.38 0.31
N TYR A 44 -5.70 17.58 -0.62
CA TYR A 44 -6.58 16.46 -0.33
C TYR A 44 -5.93 15.45 0.64
N ILE A 45 -4.67 15.07 0.39
CA ILE A 45 -3.92 14.17 1.27
C ILE A 45 -3.78 14.75 2.69
N LYS A 46 -3.54 16.06 2.83
CA LYS A 46 -3.41 16.70 4.14
C LYS A 46 -4.72 16.68 4.92
N ASP A 47 -5.85 16.84 4.24
CA ASP A 47 -7.17 16.78 4.86
C ASP A 47 -7.46 15.35 5.38
N GLU A 48 -6.96 14.33 4.69
CA GLU A 48 -7.04 12.91 5.09
C GLU A 48 -5.96 12.46 6.09
N ALA A 49 -4.94 13.26 6.37
CA ALA A 49 -3.74 12.81 7.11
C ALA A 49 -4.03 12.23 8.52
N ASN A 50 -5.13 12.63 9.15
CA ASN A 50 -5.50 12.17 10.50
C ASN A 50 -6.49 10.99 10.52
N SER A 51 -7.00 10.54 9.37
CA SER A 51 -8.00 9.46 9.32
C SER A 51 -7.39 8.05 9.41
N GLY A 52 -6.06 7.94 9.36
CA GLY A 52 -5.36 6.66 9.35
C GLY A 52 -5.41 5.95 7.99
N THR A 53 -5.85 6.63 6.94
CA THR A 53 -5.98 6.08 5.58
C THR A 53 -4.83 6.48 4.66
N VAL A 54 -3.99 7.43 5.07
CA VAL A 54 -2.87 7.91 4.26
C VAL A 54 -1.68 6.98 4.41
N TRP A 55 -1.10 6.60 3.29
CA TRP A 55 0.15 5.84 3.21
C TRP A 55 1.17 6.61 2.39
N THR A 56 2.39 6.76 2.90
CA THR A 56 3.50 7.34 2.15
C THR A 56 4.21 6.27 1.34
N VAL A 57 4.37 6.52 0.05
CA VAL A 57 5.17 5.69 -0.84
C VAL A 57 6.59 6.24 -0.87
N ILE A 58 7.56 5.38 -0.63
CA ILE A 58 8.99 5.65 -0.80
C ILE A 58 9.50 4.77 -1.92
N GLU A 59 10.17 5.38 -2.88
CA GLU A 59 10.92 4.65 -3.91
C GLU A 59 12.42 4.81 -3.67
N ASP A 60 13.09 3.67 -3.75
CA ASP A 60 14.54 3.54 -3.80
C ASP A 60 14.89 2.77 -5.08
N ILE A 61 16.17 2.73 -5.44
CA ILE A 61 16.67 2.21 -6.73
C ILE A 61 16.11 0.81 -7.03
N ASP A 62 16.13 -0.08 -6.03
CA ASP A 62 15.74 -1.50 -6.18
C ASP A 62 14.53 -1.88 -5.33
N SER A 63 13.83 -0.92 -4.71
CA SER A 63 12.79 -1.24 -3.73
C SER A 63 11.77 -0.12 -3.58
N ARG A 64 10.50 -0.51 -3.41
CA ARG A 64 9.41 0.39 -3.04
C ARG A 64 8.90 0.03 -1.65
N TYR A 65 8.72 1.03 -0.80
CA TYR A 65 8.16 0.89 0.53
C TYR A 65 6.85 1.66 0.63
N ILE A 66 5.86 1.07 1.30
CA ILE A 66 4.62 1.75 1.69
C ILE A 66 4.63 1.86 3.21
N LEU A 67 4.65 3.09 3.70
CA LEU A 67 4.67 3.41 5.13
C LEU A 67 3.33 4.00 5.53
N GLU A 68 2.80 3.57 6.66
CA GLU A 68 1.62 4.19 7.26
C GLU A 68 1.87 5.67 7.61
N GLY A 69 0.88 6.51 7.32
CA GLY A 69 0.83 7.91 7.71
C GLY A 69 1.39 8.87 6.67
N PHE A 70 1.25 10.16 6.99
CA PHE A 70 1.70 11.27 6.17
C PHE A 70 3.15 11.66 6.53
N HIS A 71 4.12 11.17 5.75
CA HIS A 71 5.53 11.52 5.88
C HIS A 71 5.95 12.50 4.79
N ILE A 72 6.77 13.48 5.14
CA ILE A 72 7.18 14.57 4.23
C ILE A 72 8.59 14.42 3.67
N LYS A 73 9.38 13.45 4.13
CA LYS A 73 10.77 13.24 3.67
C LYS A 73 10.85 12.00 2.80
N ASN A 74 11.66 12.08 1.73
CA ASN A 74 11.99 10.98 0.81
C ASN A 74 10.76 10.17 0.38
N ARG A 75 9.82 10.81 -0.33
CA ARG A 75 8.55 10.22 -0.78
C ARG A 75 8.42 10.35 -2.29
N ALA A 76 7.86 9.32 -2.91
CA ALA A 76 7.45 9.33 -4.31
C ALA A 76 5.98 9.78 -4.48
N GLY A 77 5.17 9.67 -3.42
CA GLY A 77 3.76 10.06 -3.41
C GLY A 77 3.01 9.43 -2.24
N TYR A 78 1.69 9.39 -2.34
CA TYR A 78 0.80 8.86 -1.31
C TYR A 78 -0.26 7.93 -1.90
N LEU A 79 -0.74 7.00 -1.08
CA LEU A 79 -1.95 6.22 -1.33
C LEU A 79 -2.99 6.59 -0.26
N ILE A 80 -4.26 6.53 -0.62
CA ILE A 80 -5.37 6.76 0.31
C ILE A 80 -6.24 5.51 0.31
N SER A 81 -6.40 4.86 1.47
CA SER A 81 -7.21 3.66 1.65
C SER A 81 -8.64 3.96 2.08
N THR A 82 -9.60 3.10 1.73
CA THR A 82 -10.94 3.17 2.34
C THR A 82 -10.94 2.58 3.75
N ILE A 83 -10.07 1.61 4.00
CA ILE A 83 -9.92 0.94 5.29
C ILE A 83 -8.74 1.61 6.04
N PRO A 84 -8.97 2.25 7.21
CA PRO A 84 -7.90 2.86 7.97
C PRO A 84 -7.01 1.80 8.63
N ASN A 85 -5.72 2.10 8.79
CA ASN A 85 -4.86 1.25 9.60
C ASN A 85 -5.15 1.50 11.09
N SER A 86 -5.66 0.49 11.79
CA SER A 86 -5.85 0.54 13.25
C SER A 86 -4.61 0.13 14.04
N ASN A 87 -3.57 -0.39 13.38
CA ASN A 87 -2.32 -0.86 13.99
C ASN A 87 -1.12 -0.04 13.49
N ILE A 88 -0.74 0.94 14.30
CA ILE A 88 0.38 1.84 14.06
C ILE A 88 1.69 1.03 14.07
N ASN A 89 2.33 0.85 12.92
CA ASN A 89 3.68 0.23 12.65
C ASN A 89 3.69 -0.85 11.57
N ILE A 90 2.96 -0.69 10.47
CA ILE A 90 3.17 -1.55 9.29
C ILE A 90 4.06 -0.80 8.29
N SER A 91 5.28 -1.31 8.09
CA SER A 91 6.12 -0.96 6.94
C SER A 91 6.04 -2.12 5.96
N LEU A 92 5.62 -1.86 4.72
CA LEU A 92 5.49 -2.88 3.68
C LEU A 92 6.55 -2.68 2.63
N LYS A 93 7.41 -3.69 2.43
CA LYS A 93 8.27 -3.75 1.25
C LYS A 93 7.46 -4.36 0.11
N VAL A 94 7.17 -3.57 -0.92
CA VAL A 94 6.51 -4.04 -2.14
C VAL A 94 7.59 -4.51 -3.11
N LEU A 95 7.60 -5.81 -3.39
CA LEU A 95 8.45 -6.37 -4.43
C LEU A 95 7.87 -5.96 -5.79
N LEU A 96 8.66 -5.21 -6.57
CA LEU A 96 8.39 -5.04 -8.00
C LEU A 96 8.57 -6.40 -8.66
N GLN A 97 7.53 -6.91 -9.32
CA GLN A 97 7.61 -8.21 -9.99
C GLN A 97 8.54 -8.08 -11.19
N ASP A 98 9.67 -8.79 -11.16
CA ASP A 98 10.39 -9.15 -12.38
C ASP A 98 9.48 -10.02 -13.28
N LYS A 99 9.67 -9.84 -14.58
CA LYS A 99 8.86 -10.37 -15.70
C LYS A 99 8.25 -11.76 -15.48
N VAL A 100 6.96 -11.79 -15.81
CA VAL A 100 6.02 -12.92 -15.88
C VAL A 100 6.62 -14.22 -16.48
N GLU A 101 6.46 -15.32 -15.74
CA GLU A 101 6.22 -16.65 -16.34
C GLU A 101 4.75 -17.02 -16.07
N VAL A 102 3.99 -17.18 -17.15
CA VAL A 102 2.57 -17.55 -17.13
C VAL A 102 2.47 -19.06 -17.05
N GLU A 103 2.08 -19.59 -15.89
CA GLU A 103 1.15 -20.72 -15.73
C GLU A 103 0.93 -20.97 -14.23
N ASP A 104 -0.31 -21.32 -13.84
CA ASP A 104 -0.80 -21.55 -12.46
C ASP A 104 -1.08 -20.34 -11.54
N THR A 105 -1.34 -19.14 -12.09
CA THR A 105 -1.56 -17.93 -11.27
C THR A 105 -2.86 -17.94 -10.46
N VAL A 106 -3.96 -18.53 -10.95
CA VAL A 106 -5.29 -18.41 -10.31
C VAL A 106 -5.40 -19.23 -9.02
N SER A 107 -5.10 -20.54 -9.09
CA SER A 107 -5.12 -21.46 -7.93
C SER A 107 -4.12 -21.04 -6.84
N LYS A 108 -2.96 -20.52 -7.24
CA LYS A 108 -1.92 -20.05 -6.32
C LYS A 108 -2.32 -18.72 -5.68
N LYS A 109 -2.97 -17.81 -6.42
CA LYS A 109 -3.49 -16.53 -5.90
C LYS A 109 -4.60 -16.75 -4.86
N GLU A 110 -5.53 -17.69 -5.09
CA GLU A 110 -6.57 -18.04 -4.11
C GLU A 110 -5.99 -18.63 -2.82
N LYS A 111 -5.08 -19.61 -2.90
CA LYS A 111 -4.44 -20.20 -1.72
C LYS A 111 -3.60 -19.18 -0.93
N LYS A 112 -2.91 -18.28 -1.63
CA LYS A 112 -2.12 -17.21 -1.01
C LYS A 112 -3.04 -16.19 -0.32
N LYS A 113 -4.16 -15.84 -0.95
CA LYS A 113 -5.20 -14.99 -0.39
C LYS A 113 -5.81 -15.59 0.89
N LEU A 114 -6.15 -16.89 0.90
CA LEU A 114 -6.62 -17.60 2.11
C LEU A 114 -5.58 -17.58 3.25
N SER A 115 -4.34 -17.96 2.98
CA SER A 115 -3.26 -17.95 3.99
C SER A 115 -2.98 -16.54 4.53
N PHE A 116 -3.13 -15.53 3.68
CA PHE A 116 -2.96 -14.14 4.04
C PHE A 116 -4.12 -13.62 4.90
N PHE A 117 -5.37 -13.96 4.58
CA PHE A 117 -6.52 -13.65 5.42
C PHE A 117 -6.40 -14.26 6.82
N GLU A 118 -5.84 -15.46 6.96
CA GLU A 118 -5.55 -16.03 8.28
C GLU A 118 -4.50 -15.23 9.05
N LYS A 119 -3.46 -14.71 8.37
CA LYS A 119 -2.48 -13.80 9.01
C LYS A 119 -3.11 -12.47 9.43
N ILE A 120 -4.00 -11.91 8.60
CA ILE A 120 -4.75 -10.69 8.91
C ILE A 120 -5.62 -10.90 10.14
N LYS A 121 -6.40 -11.99 10.19
CA LYS A 121 -7.18 -12.35 11.38
C LYS A 121 -6.33 -12.40 12.64
N SER A 122 -5.13 -12.99 12.54
CA SER A 122 -4.17 -13.01 13.64
C SER A 122 -3.66 -11.63 14.05
N TRP A 123 -3.56 -10.65 13.14
CA TRP A 123 -3.15 -9.28 13.46
C TRP A 123 -4.25 -8.43 14.12
N PHE A 124 -5.51 -8.70 13.79
CA PHE A 124 -6.65 -7.93 14.27
C PHE A 124 -7.47 -8.65 15.36
N GLY A 125 -7.08 -9.86 15.76
CA GLY A 125 -7.75 -10.64 16.81
C GLY A 125 -9.15 -11.13 16.43
N LEU A 126 -9.38 -11.39 15.13
CA LEU A 126 -10.65 -11.82 14.53
C LEU A 126 -10.73 -13.33 14.30
#